data_AF-H5YBA3-F1
#
_entry.id   AF-H5YBA3-F1
#
_cell.length_a   1.000
_cell.length_b   1.000
_cell.length_c   1.000
_cell.angle_alpha   90.00
_cell.angle_beta   90.00
_cell.angle_gamma   90.00
#
_symmetry.space_group_name_H-M   'P 1'
#
loop_
_entity.id
_entity.type
_entity.pdbx_description
1 polymer ?
#
loop_
_entity_poly.entity_id
_entity_poly.type
_entity_poly.pdbx_seq_one_letter_code
_entity_poly.pdbx_strand_id
1 'polypeptide(L)'
;MRTERIALGVALAIGGIVAQGVASAEEYRGTMEQQMACTPDVWRLCSDQIPDVSRITACLRQNTPQLSSGCRAVFQSNNQMPSQQQVPGNRVAPAPRYNNVPPPPPQAQPRPYDDSDD
;
A
#
# COMPACT_ATOMS: atom_id res chain seq x y z
N MET A 1 23.67 46.59 -23.83
CA MET A 1 24.88 45.91 -24.33
C MET A 1 24.75 44.43 -23.97
N ARG A 2 24.43 43.59 -24.96
CA ARG A 2 24.36 42.13 -24.85
C ARG A 2 25.76 41.59 -25.09
N THR A 3 26.32 40.87 -24.14
CA THR A 3 27.51 40.03 -24.25
C THR A 3 27.47 39.08 -23.05
N GLU A 4 26.83 37.91 -23.17
CA GLU A 4 27.42 36.67 -23.68
C GLU A 4 28.55 36.13 -22.79
N ARG A 5 28.32 34.97 -22.17
CA ARG A 5 29.12 33.74 -22.35
C ARG A 5 28.74 32.69 -21.32
N ILE A 6 27.84 31.82 -21.78
CA ILE A 6 27.73 30.44 -21.33
C ILE A 6 29.10 29.79 -21.49
N ALA A 7 29.72 29.40 -20.37
CA ALA A 7 30.81 28.43 -20.31
C ALA A 7 30.35 27.41 -19.25
N LEU A 8 29.68 26.33 -19.66
CA LEU A 8 30.31 25.02 -19.89
C LEU A 8 31.30 24.65 -18.78
N GLY A 9 30.78 23.98 -17.77
CA GLY A 9 31.54 23.29 -16.73
C GLY A 9 30.76 22.07 -16.27
N VAL A 10 30.74 21.03 -17.11
CA VAL A 10 30.26 19.70 -16.75
C VAL A 10 31.19 19.13 -15.68
N ALA A 11 30.72 19.05 -14.44
CA ALA A 11 31.36 18.25 -13.40
C ALA A 11 30.53 16.98 -13.19
N LEU A 12 30.90 15.93 -13.93
CA LEU A 12 30.53 14.55 -13.64
C LEU A 12 31.23 14.12 -12.34
N ALA A 13 30.50 14.12 -11.24
CA ALA A 13 30.91 13.45 -10.01
C ALA A 13 30.00 12.23 -9.79
N ILE A 14 30.57 11.06 -10.11
CA ILE A 14 30.00 9.74 -9.87
C ILE A 14 29.95 9.52 -8.36
N GLY A 15 28.75 9.31 -7.83
CA GLY A 15 28.54 8.98 -6.42
C GLY A 15 27.20 8.32 -6.19
N GLY A 16 27.12 7.02 -6.51
CA GLY A 16 26.15 6.04 -6.01
C GLY A 16 24.70 6.48 -5.91
N ILE A 17 23.92 6.20 -6.96
CA ILE A 17 22.47 6.34 -6.98
C ILE A 17 21.86 5.57 -5.80
N VAL A 18 21.13 6.32 -4.97
CA VAL A 18 20.31 5.86 -3.86
C VAL A 18 19.48 4.63 -4.22
N ALA A 19 19.71 3.51 -3.51
CA ALA A 19 18.87 2.33 -3.60
C ALA A 19 17.52 2.67 -2.95
N GLN A 20 16.51 2.69 -3.82
CA GLN A 20 15.18 3.23 -3.59
C GLN A 20 14.48 2.31 -2.60
N GLY A 21 14.13 2.84 -1.43
CA GLY A 21 13.24 2.14 -0.51
C GLY A 21 11.94 1.87 -1.26
N VAL A 22 11.61 0.60 -1.45
CA VAL A 22 10.28 0.21 -1.88
C VAL A 22 9.33 0.65 -0.77
N ALA A 23 8.75 1.83 -0.92
CA ALA A 23 7.58 2.23 -0.19
C ALA A 23 6.56 1.15 -0.49
N SER A 24 6.28 0.29 0.49
CA SER A 24 5.05 -0.49 0.49
C SER A 24 3.93 0.55 0.57
N ALA A 25 3.54 1.06 -0.60
CA ALA A 25 2.20 1.55 -0.80
C ALA A 25 1.31 0.34 -0.48
N GLU A 26 0.90 0.22 0.77
CA GLU A 26 -0.33 -0.48 1.09
C GLU A 26 -1.39 0.31 0.33
N GLU A 27 -1.58 -0.09 -0.93
CA GLU A 27 -2.54 0.49 -1.81
C GLU A 27 -3.86 0.37 -1.07
N TYR A 28 -4.34 1.52 -0.63
CA TYR A 28 -5.44 1.73 0.30
C TYR A 28 -6.75 1.31 -0.41
N ARG A 29 -6.88 0.03 -0.73
CA ARG A 29 -8.05 -0.61 -1.34
C ARG A 29 -9.05 -1.06 -0.27
N GLY A 30 -8.89 -0.55 0.95
CA GLY A 30 -9.61 -0.98 2.13
C GLY A 30 -9.17 -2.35 2.63
N THR A 31 -9.43 -2.65 3.91
CA THR A 31 -9.17 -3.98 4.47
C THR A 31 -10.11 -5.01 3.82
N MET A 32 -9.76 -6.30 3.87
CA MET A 32 -10.66 -7.35 3.37
C MET A 32 -12.04 -7.28 4.04
N GLU A 33 -12.08 -6.92 5.32
CA GLU A 33 -13.33 -6.71 6.07
C GLU A 33 -14.17 -5.57 5.48
N GLN A 34 -13.52 -4.46 5.09
CA GLN A 34 -14.20 -3.34 4.44
C GLN A 34 -14.76 -3.71 3.06
N GLN A 35 -14.01 -4.49 2.27
CA GLN A 35 -14.50 -4.99 0.99
C GLN A 35 -15.71 -5.90 1.17
N MET A 36 -15.67 -6.84 2.12
CA MET A 36 -16.80 -7.72 2.42
C MET A 36 -18.05 -6.96 2.86
N ALA A 37 -17.90 -5.89 3.64
CA ALA A 37 -19.02 -5.04 4.03
C ALA A 37 -19.68 -4.33 2.83
N CYS A 38 -18.90 -4.02 1.79
CA CYS A 38 -19.37 -3.33 0.59
C CYS A 38 -19.81 -4.26 -0.54
N THR A 39 -19.44 -5.55 -0.53
CA THR A 39 -19.84 -6.55 -1.53
C THR A 39 -21.34 -6.51 -1.89
N PRO A 40 -22.31 -6.57 -0.94
CA PRO A 40 -23.73 -6.57 -1.31
C PRO A 40 -24.18 -5.26 -1.99
N ASP A 41 -23.55 -4.12 -1.67
CA ASP A 41 -23.85 -2.84 -2.31
C ASP A 41 -23.23 -2.74 -3.71
N VAL A 42 -22.04 -3.30 -3.92
CA VAL A 42 -21.41 -3.37 -5.25
C VAL A 42 -22.29 -4.15 -6.21
N TRP A 43 -22.77 -5.34 -5.82
CA TRP A 43 -23.62 -6.15 -6.67
C TRP A 43 -24.97 -5.51 -7.00
N ARG A 44 -25.53 -4.73 -6.06
CA ARG A 44 -26.85 -4.11 -6.23
C ARG A 44 -26.81 -2.77 -6.98
N LEU A 45 -25.78 -1.95 -6.73
CA LEU A 45 -25.71 -0.57 -7.24
C LEU A 45 -24.67 -0.38 -8.35
N CYS A 46 -23.60 -1.17 -8.35
CA CYS A 46 -22.39 -0.93 -9.14
C CYS A 46 -21.92 -2.16 -9.93
N SER A 47 -22.81 -3.11 -10.22
CA SER A 47 -22.47 -4.37 -10.90
C SER A 47 -21.87 -4.18 -12.29
N ASP A 48 -22.28 -3.12 -13.00
CA ASP A 48 -21.74 -2.70 -14.30
C ASP A 48 -20.24 -2.33 -14.25
N GLN A 49 -19.74 -2.00 -13.06
CA GLN A 49 -18.35 -1.56 -12.88
C GLN A 49 -17.39 -2.70 -12.56
N ILE A 50 -17.89 -3.93 -12.37
CA ILE A 50 -17.05 -5.12 -12.19
C ILE A 50 -16.34 -5.43 -13.52
N PRO A 51 -15.03 -5.68 -13.54
CA PRO A 51 -14.13 -5.95 -12.40
C PRO A 51 -13.24 -4.76 -11.96
N ASP A 52 -13.53 -3.54 -12.43
CA ASP A 52 -12.69 -2.36 -12.18
C ASP A 52 -12.93 -1.78 -10.78
N VAL A 53 -12.00 -2.08 -9.86
CA VAL A 53 -12.05 -1.62 -8.47
C VAL A 53 -12.13 -0.09 -8.38
N SER A 54 -11.42 0.65 -9.23
CA SER A 54 -11.43 2.12 -9.19
C SER A 54 -12.81 2.68 -9.55
N ARG A 55 -13.44 2.10 -10.57
CA ARG A 55 -14.81 2.46 -10.97
C ARG A 55 -15.84 2.04 -9.94
N ILE A 56 -15.67 0.88 -9.32
CA ILE A 56 -16.52 0.42 -8.21
C ILE A 56 -16.44 1.41 -7.05
N THR A 57 -15.24 1.77 -6.60
CA THR A 57 -15.06 2.76 -5.51
C THR A 57 -15.69 4.10 -5.87
N ALA A 58 -15.53 4.58 -7.11
CA ALA A 58 -16.17 5.81 -7.57
C ALA A 58 -17.70 5.71 -7.55
N CYS A 59 -18.27 4.59 -8.00
CA CYS A 59 -19.70 4.33 -8.00
C CYS A 59 -20.27 4.26 -6.57
N LEU A 60 -19.58 3.57 -5.65
CA LEU A 60 -19.98 3.50 -4.24
C LEU A 60 -19.95 4.89 -3.59
N ARG A 61 -18.92 5.70 -3.88
CA ARG A 61 -18.84 7.09 -3.38
C ARG A 61 -20.00 7.96 -3.86
N GLN A 62 -20.39 7.84 -5.13
CA GLN A 62 -21.53 8.56 -5.69
C GLN A 62 -22.86 8.09 -5.08
N ASN A 63 -22.95 6.81 -4.73
CA ASN A 63 -24.15 6.19 -4.16
C ASN A 63 -24.11 6.05 -2.63
N THR A 64 -23.25 6.81 -1.94
CA THR A 64 -23.14 6.84 -0.47
C THR A 64 -24.49 6.82 0.29
N PRO A 65 -25.53 7.61 -0.08
CA PRO A 65 -26.82 7.57 0.62
C PRO A 65 -27.58 6.23 0.47
N GLN A 66 -27.31 5.48 -0.59
CA GLN A 66 -27.95 4.19 -0.89
C GLN A 66 -27.17 2.98 -0.38
N LEU A 67 -25.95 3.17 0.14
CA LEU A 67 -25.14 2.09 0.71
C LEU A 67 -25.79 1.52 1.97
N SER A 68 -25.50 0.26 2.28
CA SER A 68 -25.79 -0.35 3.59
C SER A 68 -25.07 0.39 4.72
N SER A 69 -25.54 0.22 5.97
CA SER A 69 -24.89 0.83 7.14
C SER A 69 -23.43 0.39 7.28
N GLY A 70 -23.12 -0.88 7.00
CA GLY A 70 -21.77 -1.43 7.06
C GLY A 70 -20.83 -0.77 6.05
N CYS A 71 -21.21 -0.74 4.76
CA CYS A 71 -20.39 -0.11 3.73
C CYS A 71 -20.28 1.40 3.92
N ARG A 72 -21.34 2.08 4.37
CA ARG A 72 -21.31 3.51 4.65
C ARG A 72 -20.33 3.86 5.78
N ALA A 73 -20.25 3.02 6.82
CA ALA A 73 -19.28 3.18 7.89
C ALA A 73 -17.83 3.11 7.37
N VAL A 74 -17.54 2.27 6.37
CA VAL A 74 -16.21 2.22 5.72
C VAL A 74 -15.84 3.57 5.12
N PHE A 75 -16.74 4.18 4.34
CA PHE A 75 -16.50 5.48 3.72
C PHE A 75 -16.46 6.65 4.72
N GLN A 76 -17.18 6.54 5.83
CA GLN A 76 -17.12 7.51 6.92
C GLN A 76 -15.80 7.42 7.68
N SER A 77 -15.37 6.21 8.05
CA SER A 77 -14.08 5.97 8.72
C SER A 77 -12.88 6.39 7.86
N ASN A 78 -12.95 6.16 6.54
CA ASN A 78 -11.89 6.60 5.62
C ASN A 78 -11.87 8.13 5.42
N ASN A 79 -13.02 8.82 5.51
CA ASN A 79 -13.06 10.29 5.55
C ASN A 79 -12.63 10.87 6.91
N GLN A 80 -12.75 10.07 7.98
CA GLN A 80 -12.34 10.42 9.33
C GLN A 80 -10.89 10.07 9.62
N MET A 81 -10.18 9.39 8.70
CA MET A 81 -8.73 9.30 8.79
C MET A 81 -8.19 10.72 8.58
N PRO A 82 -7.62 11.37 9.62
CA PRO A 82 -6.87 12.58 9.36
C PRO A 82 -5.72 12.15 8.46
N SER A 83 -5.60 12.79 7.30
CA SER A 83 -4.37 12.94 6.52
C SER A 83 -3.22 12.05 7.01
N GLN A 84 -3.02 10.91 6.34
CA GLN A 84 -1.82 10.09 6.37
C GLN A 84 -0.64 10.81 7.05
N GLN A 85 -0.37 10.44 8.30
CA GLN A 85 0.89 10.60 8.99
C GLN A 85 1.61 11.96 8.82
N GLN A 86 1.00 13.05 9.31
CA GLN A 86 1.83 14.12 9.88
C GLN A 86 2.38 13.65 11.23
N VAL A 87 3.39 12.78 11.21
CA VAL A 87 4.25 12.57 12.38
C VAL A 87 4.92 13.92 12.69
N PRO A 88 4.72 14.54 13.87
CA PRO A 88 5.53 15.68 14.26
C PRO A 88 6.97 15.21 14.30
N GLY A 89 7.81 15.75 13.42
CA GLY A 89 9.16 15.28 13.11
C GLY A 89 10.19 15.48 14.23
N ASN A 90 9.87 15.15 15.48
CA ASN A 90 10.75 15.39 16.63
C ASN A 90 10.76 14.27 17.68
N ARG A 91 10.32 13.05 17.36
CA ARG A 91 10.52 11.89 18.24
C ARG A 91 11.44 10.89 17.55
N VAL A 92 12.72 10.97 17.90
CA VAL A 92 13.72 9.94 17.58
C VAL A 92 13.37 8.70 18.40
N ALA A 93 12.80 7.68 17.76
CA ALA A 93 12.61 6.37 18.38
C ALA A 93 13.98 5.68 18.50
N PRO A 94 14.35 5.11 19.67
CA PRO A 94 15.58 4.33 19.78
C PRO A 94 15.49 3.06 18.92
N ALA A 95 16.59 2.71 18.26
CA ALA A 95 16.66 1.56 17.36
C ALA A 95 16.41 0.23 18.10
N PRO A 96 15.68 -0.73 17.50
CA PRO A 96 15.54 -2.07 18.05
C PRO A 96 16.90 -2.78 18.07
N ARG A 97 17.25 -3.39 19.20
CA ARG A 97 18.51 -4.13 19.35
C ARG A 97 18.41 -5.52 18.71
N TYR A 98 18.85 -5.61 17.46
CA TYR A 98 18.88 -6.86 16.66
C TYR A 98 19.87 -7.91 17.18
N ASN A 99 20.81 -7.52 18.06
CA ASN A 99 21.89 -8.40 18.53
C ASN A 99 21.44 -9.52 19.49
N ASN A 100 20.17 -9.56 19.90
CA ASN A 100 19.66 -10.52 20.87
C ASN A 100 18.65 -11.53 20.27
N VAL A 101 18.47 -11.55 18.94
CA VAL A 101 17.58 -12.52 18.29
C VAL A 101 18.36 -13.82 18.06
N PRO A 102 17.97 -14.95 18.69
CA PRO A 102 18.57 -16.25 18.41
C PRO A 102 18.34 -16.63 16.95
N PRO A 103 19.30 -17.29 16.28
CA PRO A 103 19.12 -17.73 14.90
C PRO A 103 17.92 -18.69 14.80
N PRO A 104 17.12 -18.64 13.72
CA PRO A 104 16.02 -19.55 13.53
C PRO A 104 16.53 -21.00 13.48
N PRO A 105 15.76 -21.98 14.02
CA PRO A 105 16.15 -23.37 13.97
C PRO A 105 16.30 -23.82 12.50
N PRO A 106 17.26 -24.72 12.19
CA PRO A 106 17.41 -25.25 10.84
C PRO A 106 16.11 -25.91 10.41
N GLN A 107 15.52 -25.44 9.31
CA GLN A 107 14.30 -26.00 8.76
C GLN A 107 14.59 -27.42 8.28
N ALA A 108 13.94 -28.41 8.90
CA ALA A 108 13.93 -29.77 8.39
C ALA A 108 13.26 -29.74 7.00
N GLN A 109 14.04 -30.04 5.96
CA GLN A 109 13.56 -30.08 4.60
C GLN A 109 12.45 -31.16 4.50
N PRO A 110 11.28 -30.86 3.93
CA PRO A 110 10.26 -31.87 3.67
C PRO A 110 10.87 -32.97 2.82
N ARG A 111 10.75 -34.21 3.29
CA ARG A 111 11.17 -35.40 2.56
C ARG A 111 10.31 -35.46 1.28
N PRO A 112 10.89 -35.60 0.08
CA PRO A 112 10.12 -35.88 -1.12
C PRO A 112 9.27 -37.13 -0.88
N TYR A 113 7.98 -37.05 -1.20
CA TYR A 113 7.08 -38.20 -1.16
C TYR A 113 7.55 -39.16 -2.25
N ASP A 114 8.05 -40.33 -1.87
CA ASP A 114 8.43 -41.38 -2.82
C ASP A 114 7.13 -42.10 -3.24
N ASP A 115 6.76 -41.91 -4.50
CA ASP A 115 5.65 -42.59 -5.16
C ASP A 115 6.17 -43.97 -5.58
N SER A 116 6.09 -44.94 -4.66
CA SER A 116 6.39 -46.35 -4.94
C SER A 116 5.07 -47.08 -5.22
N ASP A 117 4.62 -47.04 -6.47
CA ASP A 117 3.56 -47.88 -7.04
C ASP A 117 4.22 -48.79 -8.12
N ASP A 118 4.70 -49.98 -7.71
CA ASP A 118 4.71 -51.28 -8.42
C ASP A 118 5.34 -52.39 -7.55
#